data_AF-A0A9W4X039-F1
#
_entry.id   AF-A0A9W4X039-F1
#
_cell.length_a   1.000
_cell.length_b   1.000
_cell.length_c   1.000
_cell.angle_alpha   90.00
_cell.angle_beta   90.00
_cell.angle_gamma   90.00
#
_symmetry.space_group_name_H-M   'P 1'
#
loop_
_entity.id
_entity.type
_entity.pdbx_description
1 polymer ?
#
loop_
_entity_poly.entity_id
_entity_poly.type
_entity_poly.pdbx_seq_one_letter_code
_entity_poly.pdbx_strand_id
1 'polypeptide(L)'
;MTVCKFFLEGRCSFGSTCRNEHPPETQQRNNQRFGATGSSTQLQSRLGGFGHSTATKIYDEKSVRADLSKDRPLYKYSSYGPAKEEPNLIEGTDFSAEELRVQYYNIISTSGNDTAY
;
A
#
# COMPACT_ATOMS: atom_id res chain seq x y z
N MET A 1 23.24 -21.08 9.57
CA MET A 1 24.00 -20.14 8.72
C MET A 1 24.65 -19.11 9.62
N THR A 2 25.94 -18.84 9.43
CA THR A 2 26.69 -17.86 10.24
C THR A 2 26.99 -16.62 9.41
N VAL A 3 26.60 -15.46 9.91
CA VAL A 3 26.83 -14.16 9.25
C VAL A 3 28.32 -13.82 9.30
N CYS A 4 28.85 -13.28 8.20
CA CYS A 4 30.25 -12.90 8.10
C CYS A 4 30.56 -11.68 8.98
N LYS A 5 31.33 -11.87 10.06
CA LYS A 5 31.78 -10.77 10.94
C LYS A 5 32.59 -9.71 10.20
N PHE A 6 33.49 -10.12 9.30
CA PHE A 6 34.30 -9.19 8.50
C PHE A 6 33.48 -8.37 7.51
N PHE A 7 32.34 -8.88 7.06
CA PHE A 7 31.42 -8.14 6.18
C PHE A 7 30.65 -7.07 6.95
N LEU A 8 30.18 -7.39 8.17
CA LEU A 8 29.56 -6.41 9.06
C LEU A 8 30.52 -5.28 9.45
N GLU A 9 31.81 -5.58 9.56
CA GLU A 9 32.87 -4.59 9.80
C GLU A 9 33.35 -3.86 8.52
N GLY A 10 32.82 -4.21 7.34
CA GLY A 10 33.16 -3.58 6.06
C GLY A 10 34.55 -3.94 5.52
N ARG A 11 35.15 -5.03 6.00
CA ARG A 11 36.52 -5.46 5.68
C ARG A 11 36.60 -6.79 4.91
N CYS A 12 35.46 -7.36 4.51
CA CYS A 12 35.43 -8.62 3.77
C CYS A 12 35.81 -8.42 2.29
N SER A 13 36.89 -9.06 1.83
CA SER A 13 37.38 -8.99 0.45
C SER A 13 36.72 -10.00 -0.51
N PHE A 14 36.05 -11.02 0.02
CA PHE A 14 35.51 -12.14 -0.76
C PHE A 14 34.14 -11.86 -1.39
N GLY A 15 33.50 -10.74 -1.02
CA GLY A 15 32.21 -10.31 -1.60
C GLY A 15 31.16 -11.43 -1.58
N SER A 16 30.46 -11.63 -2.69
CA SER A 16 29.40 -12.65 -2.85
C SER A 16 29.89 -14.11 -2.83
N THR A 17 31.20 -14.35 -2.88
CA THR A 17 31.79 -15.71 -2.80
C THR A 17 32.22 -16.09 -1.39
N CYS A 18 31.93 -15.24 -0.40
CA CYS A 18 32.32 -15.49 0.98
C CYS A 18 31.69 -16.77 1.52
N ARG A 19 32.48 -17.52 2.29
CA ARG A 19 32.01 -18.74 2.97
C ARG A 19 30.88 -18.47 3.97
N ASN A 20 30.83 -17.25 4.50
CA ASN A 20 29.86 -16.81 5.49
C ASN A 20 28.84 -15.86 4.84
N GLU A 21 27.60 -15.90 5.31
CA GLU A 21 26.49 -15.18 4.69
C GLU A 21 26.66 -13.67 4.82
N HIS A 22 26.41 -12.94 3.73
CA HIS A 22 26.38 -11.48 3.68
C HIS A 22 24.91 -11.07 3.59
N PRO A 23 24.30 -10.54 4.67
CA PRO A 23 22.91 -10.09 4.61
C PRO A 23 22.77 -8.99 3.55
N PRO A 24 21.75 -9.05 2.67
CA PRO A 24 21.48 -7.99 1.71
C PRO A 24 21.26 -6.68 2.48
N GLU A 25 21.90 -5.62 2.02
CA GLU A 25 21.88 -4.29 2.63
C GLU A 25 20.49 -3.64 2.45
N THR A 26 19.46 -4.18 3.09
CA THR A 26 18.37 -3.33 3.60
C THR A 26 18.99 -2.47 4.67
N GLN A 27 19.46 -1.30 4.24
CA GLN A 27 20.14 -0.31 5.06
C GLN A 27 19.64 -0.34 6.49
N GLN A 28 20.48 -0.90 7.37
CA GLN A 28 20.48 -0.59 8.79
C GLN A 28 20.93 0.87 8.96
N ARG A 29 20.19 1.81 8.36
CA ARG A 29 20.23 3.20 8.84
C ARG A 29 19.34 3.25 10.06
N ASN A 30 20.02 2.95 11.16
CA ASN A 30 19.69 3.30 12.52
C ASN A 30 18.74 4.52 12.57
N ASN A 31 17.57 4.22 13.09
CA ASN A 31 16.43 5.08 13.34
C ASN A 31 16.78 6.21 14.32
N GLN A 32 17.44 7.28 13.85
CA GLN A 32 17.70 8.49 14.62
C GLN A 32 17.78 9.71 13.70
N ARG A 33 16.64 10.30 13.33
CA ARG A 33 16.55 11.70 12.85
C ARG A 33 15.13 12.24 12.97
N PHE A 34 14.67 12.34 14.21
CA PHE A 34 13.66 13.31 14.62
C PHE A 34 14.36 14.66 14.85
N GLY A 35 13.93 15.69 14.11
CA GLY A 35 14.14 17.10 14.48
C GLY A 35 15.40 17.80 13.94
N ALA A 36 15.20 19.09 13.66
CA ALA A 36 16.18 20.18 13.53
C ALA A 36 16.88 20.43 12.18
N THR A 37 16.28 21.36 11.43
CA THR A 37 16.87 22.63 10.94
C THR A 37 18.28 22.64 10.35
N GLY A 38 18.36 22.96 9.06
CA GLY A 38 19.55 23.58 8.45
C GLY A 38 19.89 23.05 7.08
N SER A 39 19.40 23.69 6.02
CA SER A 39 20.13 23.73 4.73
C SER A 39 19.57 24.83 3.84
N SER A 40 20.29 25.95 3.84
CA SER A 40 20.37 26.85 2.71
C SER A 40 20.89 26.09 1.48
N THR A 41 20.30 26.38 0.32
CA THR A 41 20.81 26.08 -1.04
C THR A 41 20.84 24.58 -1.40
N GLN A 42 20.03 24.06 -2.31
CA GLN A 42 19.82 24.56 -3.66
C GLN A 42 18.38 24.27 -4.13
N LEU A 43 17.62 25.36 -4.27
CA LEU A 43 16.47 25.44 -5.16
C LEU A 43 17.01 25.71 -6.56
N GLN A 44 17.26 24.65 -7.34
CA GLN A 44 17.36 24.77 -8.79
C GLN A 44 16.66 23.56 -9.41
N SER A 45 15.54 23.84 -10.08
CA SER A 45 14.64 22.91 -10.78
C SER A 45 13.52 22.26 -9.95
N ARG A 46 12.68 23.11 -9.35
CA ARG A 46 11.30 22.79 -8.94
C ARG A 46 10.29 23.64 -9.71
N LEU A 47 10.31 23.59 -11.04
CA LEU A 47 9.16 23.99 -11.86
C LEU A 47 9.33 23.48 -13.29
N GLY A 48 8.47 22.55 -13.71
CA GLY A 48 8.39 22.09 -15.09
C GLY A 48 8.59 20.58 -15.21
N GLY A 49 7.49 19.84 -15.24
CA GLY A 49 7.50 18.42 -15.57
C GLY A 49 6.33 17.68 -14.97
N PHE A 50 5.13 17.86 -15.54
CA PHE A 50 4.09 16.84 -15.51
C PHE A 50 4.60 15.64 -16.34
N GLY A 51 5.61 14.95 -15.81
CA GLY A 51 6.05 13.67 -16.30
C GLY A 51 5.00 12.67 -15.86
N HIS A 52 4.13 12.29 -16.79
CA HIS A 52 3.31 11.10 -16.68
C HIS A 52 4.27 9.91 -16.60
N SER A 53 4.74 9.62 -15.38
CA SER A 53 5.42 8.37 -15.10
C SER A 53 4.47 7.29 -15.56
N THR A 54 4.80 6.61 -16.65
CA THR A 54 4.16 5.38 -17.06
C THR A 54 4.36 4.40 -15.93
N ALA A 55 3.45 4.44 -14.95
CA ALA A 55 3.46 3.62 -13.77
C ALA A 55 3.43 2.18 -14.28
N THR A 56 4.49 1.44 -13.98
CA THR A 56 4.48 -0.01 -14.13
C THR A 56 3.25 -0.52 -13.39
N LYS A 57 2.23 -0.97 -14.13
CA LYS A 57 0.99 -1.47 -13.54
C LYS A 57 1.34 -2.59 -12.57
N ILE A 58 0.95 -2.43 -11.31
CA ILE A 58 1.27 -3.38 -10.22
C ILE A 58 0.41 -4.66 -10.36
N TYR A 59 -0.65 -4.61 -11.17
CA TYR A 59 -1.63 -5.68 -11.40
C TYR A 59 -1.87 -5.91 -12.90
N ASP A 60 -2.27 -7.12 -13.25
CA ASP A 60 -2.56 -7.57 -14.61
C ASP A 60 -4.06 -7.89 -14.79
N GLU A 61 -4.55 -7.91 -16.03
CA GLU A 61 -5.95 -8.25 -16.33
C GLU A 61 -6.33 -9.63 -15.77
N LYS A 62 -5.40 -10.59 -15.83
CA LYS A 62 -5.61 -11.94 -15.33
C LYS A 62 -5.78 -12.00 -13.82
N SER A 63 -5.03 -11.19 -13.07
CA SER A 63 -5.16 -11.14 -11.60
C SER A 63 -6.48 -10.50 -11.21
N VAL A 64 -6.85 -9.39 -11.84
CA VAL A 64 -8.13 -8.71 -11.60
C VAL A 64 -9.32 -9.65 -11.85
N ARG A 65 -9.25 -10.46 -12.91
CA ARG A 65 -10.31 -11.43 -13.23
C ARG A 65 -10.39 -12.57 -12.22
N ALA A 66 -9.26 -13.00 -11.66
CA ALA A 66 -9.23 -14.02 -10.63
C ALA A 66 -9.91 -13.51 -9.34
N ASP A 67 -9.62 -12.28 -8.93
CA ASP A 67 -10.17 -11.67 -7.73
C ASP A 67 -11.71 -11.54 -7.81
N LEU A 68 -12.23 -11.08 -8.94
CA LEU A 68 -13.68 -10.88 -9.15
C LEU A 68 -14.48 -12.19 -9.28
N SER A 69 -13.80 -13.32 -9.53
CA SER A 69 -14.44 -14.63 -9.75
C SER A 69 -14.26 -15.61 -8.60
N LYS A 70 -13.03 -15.77 -8.10
CA LYS A 70 -12.65 -16.78 -7.10
C LYS A 70 -12.42 -16.17 -5.73
N ASP A 71 -11.64 -15.09 -5.67
CA ASP A 71 -11.21 -14.48 -4.40
C ASP A 71 -12.12 -13.31 -4.01
N ARG A 72 -13.43 -13.58 -4.03
CA ARG A 72 -14.43 -12.57 -3.68
C ARG A 72 -14.34 -12.19 -2.20
N PRO A 73 -14.47 -10.91 -1.86
CA PRO A 73 -14.47 -10.47 -0.47
C PRO A 73 -15.64 -11.10 0.30
N LEU A 74 -15.43 -11.40 1.58
CA LEU A 74 -16.46 -11.93 2.48
C LEU A 74 -17.67 -11.00 2.54
N TYR A 75 -17.39 -9.70 2.53
CA TYR A 75 -18.41 -8.68 2.56
C TYR A 75 -18.74 -8.21 1.14
N LYS A 76 -20.01 -8.33 0.77
CA LYS A 76 -20.46 -8.17 -0.64
C LYS A 76 -20.43 -6.73 -1.14
N TYR A 77 -20.50 -5.75 -0.23
CA TYR A 77 -20.51 -4.32 -0.55
C TYR A 77 -19.17 -3.63 -0.27
N SER A 78 -18.09 -4.39 -0.06
CA SER A 78 -16.76 -3.79 0.01
C SER A 78 -16.32 -3.37 -1.39
N SER A 79 -15.65 -2.23 -1.50
CA SER A 79 -15.00 -1.86 -2.75
C SER A 79 -13.80 -2.74 -3.11
N TYR A 80 -13.62 -2.94 -4.42
CA TYR A 80 -12.46 -3.59 -5.02
C TYR A 80 -11.40 -2.55 -5.42
N GLY A 81 -10.21 -2.66 -4.81
CA GLY A 81 -9.00 -1.96 -5.21
C GLY A 81 -7.98 -2.95 -5.76
N PRO A 82 -7.50 -2.81 -7.01
CA PRO A 82 -6.57 -3.76 -7.62
C PRO A 82 -5.15 -3.68 -7.03
N ALA A 83 -4.81 -2.57 -6.38
CA ALA A 83 -3.56 -2.40 -5.65
C ALA A 83 -3.76 -1.52 -4.41
N LYS A 84 -2.80 -1.60 -3.48
CA LYS A 84 -2.73 -0.72 -2.32
C LYS A 84 -2.53 0.72 -2.80
N GLU A 85 -3.29 1.66 -2.23
CA GLU A 85 -3.22 3.11 -2.54
C GLU A 85 -3.72 3.51 -3.95
N GLU A 86 -4.39 2.60 -4.67
CA GLU A 86 -5.12 2.98 -5.88
C GLU A 86 -6.60 3.29 -5.59
N PRO A 87 -7.20 4.20 -6.38
CA PRO A 87 -8.63 4.46 -6.29
C PRO A 87 -9.43 3.19 -6.63
N ASN A 88 -10.61 3.11 -6.03
CA ASN A 88 -11.58 2.06 -6.29
C ASN A 88 -11.94 2.00 -7.77
N LEU A 89 -11.90 0.80 -8.37
CA LEU A 89 -12.21 0.64 -9.80
C LEU A 89 -13.72 0.66 -10.08
N ILE A 90 -14.54 0.42 -9.04
CA ILE A 90 -16.00 0.41 -9.11
C ILE A 90 -16.51 1.48 -8.15
N GLU A 91 -16.97 2.60 -8.71
CA GLU A 91 -17.50 3.72 -7.93
C GLU A 91 -18.91 3.43 -7.40
N GLY A 92 -19.29 4.08 -6.28
CA GLY A 92 -20.66 4.06 -5.75
C GLY A 92 -21.14 2.73 -5.15
N THR A 93 -20.26 1.73 -5.04
CA THR A 93 -20.61 0.39 -4.52
C THR A 93 -20.01 0.11 -3.14
N ASP A 94 -19.15 1.02 -2.64
CA ASP A 94 -18.48 0.89 -1.33
C ASP A 94 -19.41 1.34 -0.20
N PHE A 95 -19.98 0.39 0.52
CA PHE A 95 -20.81 0.66 1.69
C PHE A 95 -20.41 -0.25 2.83
N SER A 96 -19.84 0.30 3.90
CA SER A 96 -19.58 -0.47 5.11
C SER A 96 -20.88 -0.98 5.75
N ALA A 97 -20.78 -2.08 6.52
CA ALA A 97 -21.94 -2.66 7.19
C ALA A 97 -22.64 -1.66 8.13
N GLU A 98 -21.86 -0.78 8.79
CA GLU A 98 -22.41 0.26 9.67
C GLU A 98 -23.08 1.39 8.89
N GLU A 99 -22.59 1.76 7.70
CA GLU A 99 -23.27 2.75 6.85
C GLU A 99 -24.63 2.23 6.37
N LEU A 100 -24.71 0.96 5.93
CA LEU A 100 -25.99 0.33 5.58
C LEU A 100 -26.93 0.25 6.79
N ARG A 101 -26.39 -0.06 7.97
CA ARG A 101 -27.16 -0.08 9.22
C ARG A 101 -27.73 1.30 9.55
N VAL A 102 -26.93 2.36 9.42
CA VAL A 102 -27.39 3.74 9.61
C VAL A 102 -28.44 4.13 8.57
N GLN A 103 -28.22 3.79 7.30
CA GLN A 103 -29.18 4.04 6.23
C GLN A 103 -30.53 3.37 6.53
N TYR A 104 -30.53 2.14 7.02
CA TYR A 104 -31.73 1.44 7.47
C TYR A 104 -32.49 2.22 8.56
N TYR A 105 -31.81 2.70 9.61
CA TYR A 105 -32.47 3.51 10.64
C TYR A 105 -32.95 4.86 10.13
N ASN A 106 -32.21 5.50 9.23
CA ASN A 106 -32.64 6.75 8.59
C ASN A 106 -33.92 6.53 7.78
N ILE A 107 -34.00 5.43 7.01
CA ILE A 107 -35.20 5.06 6.27
C ILE A 107 -36.35 4.81 7.24
N ILE A 108 -36.18 3.95 8.25
CA ILE A 108 -37.25 3.61 9.20
C ILE A 108 -37.75 4.82 10.00
N SER A 109 -36.84 5.69 10.41
CA SER A 109 -37.21 6.92 11.13
C SER A 109 -37.97 7.91 10.25
N THR A 110 -37.72 7.90 8.94
CA THR A 110 -38.36 8.83 7.98
C THR A 110 -39.64 8.25 7.37
N SER A 111 -39.70 6.96 7.09
CA SER A 111 -40.81 6.32 6.38
C SER A 111 -42.02 6.01 7.25
N GLY A 112 -41.92 6.12 8.58
CA GLY A 112 -42.87 5.48 9.47
C GLY A 112 -42.74 3.96 9.37
N ASN A 113 -42.99 3.27 10.47
CA ASN A 113 -42.82 1.83 10.56
C ASN A 113 -43.95 1.11 9.82
N ASP A 114 -43.94 1.09 8.49
CA ASP A 114 -44.80 0.20 7.68
C ASP A 114 -44.23 -1.22 7.77
N THR A 115 -44.44 -1.83 8.93
CA THR A 115 -44.19 -3.25 9.17
C THR A 115 -45.07 -4.08 8.26
N ALA A 116 -44.50 -4.65 7.21
CA ALA A 116 -44.97 -5.90 6.65
C ALA A 116 -43.76 -6.83 6.57
N TYR A 117 -43.86 -7.87 7.38
CA TYR A 117 -42.97 -9.04 7.44
C TYR A 117 -42.64 -9.59 6.05
#